data_AF-A0A4S4AX42-F1
#
_entry.id   AF-A0A4S4AX42-F1
#
_cell.length_a   1.000
_cell.length_b   1.000
_cell.length_c   1.000
_cell.angle_alpha   90.00
_cell.angle_beta   90.00
_cell.angle_gamma   90.00
#
_symmetry.space_group_name_H-M   'P 1'
#
loop_
_entity.id
_entity.type
_entity.pdbx_description
1 polymer ?
#
loop_
_entity_poly.entity_id
_entity_poly.type
_entity_poly.pdbx_seq_one_letter_code
_entity_poly.pdbx_strand_id
1 'polypeptide(L)' 'MNARNMALPAGKRCADCGLLRAGDADGLCPHCRLRRMLRNGLRHVDDNYAATWVMLATIASALLLTLLLGGGISQNGLV' A
#
# COMPACT_ATOMS: atom_id res chain seq x y z
N MET A 1 31.01 2.51 -33.51
CA MET A 1 30.27 2.68 -32.24
C MET A 1 30.80 1.65 -31.26
N ASN A 2 31.57 2.08 -30.27
CA ASN A 2 32.36 1.21 -29.39
C ASN A 2 32.09 1.56 -27.91
N ALA A 3 32.23 0.56 -27.04
CA ALA A 3 32.06 0.55 -25.58
C ALA A 3 30.61 0.50 -25.05
N ARG A 4 30.22 -0.68 -24.51
CA ARG A 4 29.53 -0.89 -23.20
C ARG A 4 28.69 -2.17 -23.11
N ASN A 5 28.76 -3.09 -24.07
CA ASN A 5 28.36 -4.49 -23.83
C ASN A 5 29.46 -5.27 -23.06
N MET A 6 30.10 -4.62 -22.08
CA MET A 6 30.79 -5.36 -21.03
C MET A 6 29.69 -6.02 -20.21
N ALA A 7 29.29 -7.20 -20.66
CA ALA A 7 28.46 -8.13 -19.92
C ALA A 7 29.03 -8.21 -18.51
N LEU A 8 28.39 -7.52 -17.56
CA LEU A 8 28.75 -7.61 -16.15
C LEU A 8 28.86 -9.10 -15.83
N PRO A 9 29.95 -9.56 -15.18
CA PRO A 9 30.07 -10.96 -14.79
C PRO A 9 28.80 -11.35 -14.02
N ALA A 10 28.27 -12.55 -14.26
CA ALA A 10 26.93 -12.93 -13.80
C ALA A 10 26.70 -12.62 -12.30
N GLY A 11 27.73 -12.79 -11.46
CA GLY A 11 27.69 -12.46 -10.03
C GLY A 11 27.63 -10.98 -9.65
N LYS A 12 27.67 -10.05 -10.61
CA LYS A 12 27.54 -8.59 -10.37
C LYS A 12 26.26 -8.00 -10.98
N ARG A 13 25.40 -8.82 -11.56
CA ARG A 13 24.13 -8.38 -12.15
C ARG A 13 23.05 -8.32 -11.08
N CYS A 14 22.11 -7.41 -11.26
CA CYS A 14 20.90 -7.35 -10.46
C CYS A 14 20.15 -8.68 -10.54
N ALA A 15 19.78 -9.25 -9.41
CA ALA A 15 19.02 -10.50 -9.32
C ALA A 15 17.62 -10.41 -9.96
N ASP A 16 17.07 -9.20 -10.07
CA ASP A 16 15.69 -8.97 -10.53
C ASP A 16 15.65 -8.63 -12.03
N CYS A 17 16.46 -7.68 -12.48
CA CYS A 17 16.45 -7.25 -13.89
C CYS A 17 17.58 -7.83 -14.75
N GLY A 18 18.64 -8.40 -14.17
CA GLY A 18 19.78 -8.97 -14.90
C GLY A 18 20.61 -8.00 -15.74
N LEU A 19 20.16 -6.75 -15.88
CA LEU A 19 20.71 -5.74 -16.79
C LEU A 19 21.70 -4.80 -16.10
N LEU A 20 21.32 -4.32 -14.91
CA LEU A 20 22.09 -3.33 -14.17
C LEU A 20 23.04 -4.00 -13.17
N ARG A 21 24.10 -3.29 -12.80
CA ARG A 21 25.02 -3.72 -11.74
C ARG A 21 24.27 -3.75 -10.39
N ALA A 22 24.44 -4.81 -9.63
CA ALA A 22 23.99 -4.88 -8.25
C ALA A 22 24.76 -3.83 -7.42
N GLY A 23 24.03 -3.03 -6.64
CA GLY A 23 24.59 -1.95 -5.83
C GLY A 23 25.20 -2.47 -4.52
N ASP A 24 24.49 -3.38 -3.84
CA ASP A 24 24.73 -3.76 -2.44
C ASP A 24 24.49 -5.26 -2.16
N ALA A 25 24.54 -5.66 -0.88
CA ALA A 25 24.49 -7.03 -0.34
C ALA A 25 23.25 -7.85 -0.75
N ASP A 26 22.14 -7.19 -1.03
CA ASP A 26 20.86 -7.77 -1.44
C ASP A 26 20.80 -8.13 -2.93
N GLY A 27 21.90 -7.91 -3.68
CA GLY A 27 22.00 -8.31 -5.09
C GLY A 27 21.09 -7.51 -6.02
N LEU A 28 20.51 -6.41 -5.55
CA LEU A 28 19.62 -5.54 -6.31
C LEU A 28 20.36 -4.32 -6.85
N CYS A 29 19.96 -3.87 -8.03
CA CYS A 29 20.35 -2.56 -8.53
C CYS A 29 19.48 -1.46 -7.86
N PRO A 30 19.97 -0.20 -7.82
CA PRO A 30 19.24 0.92 -7.24
C PRO A 30 17.81 1.09 -7.81
N HIS A 31 17.64 0.85 -9.11
CA HIS A 31 16.34 0.91 -9.78
C HIS A 31 15.34 -0.13 -9.25
N CYS A 32 15.74 -1.41 -9.20
CA CYS A 32 14.88 -2.48 -8.69
C CYS A 32 14.62 -2.33 -7.19
N ARG A 33 15.61 -1.85 -6.42
CA ARG A 33 15.45 -1.54 -5.00
C ARG A 33 14.40 -0.43 -4.79
N LEU A 34 14.52 0.69 -5.51
CA LEU A 34 13.54 1.78 -5.45
C LEU A 34 12.14 1.30 -5.85
N ARG A 35 12.02 0.52 -6.93
CA ARG A 35 10.74 -0.06 -7.38
C ARG A 35 10.11 -0.96 -6.32
N ARG A 36 10.91 -1.70 -5.55
CA ARG A 36 10.43 -2.56 -4.46
C ARG A 36 9.97 -1.75 -3.26
N MET A 37 10.74 -0.72 -2.87
CA MET A 37 10.36 0.22 -1.82
C MET A 37 9.04 0.93 -2.16
N LEU A 38 8.90 1.44 -3.38
CA LEU A 38 7.67 2.09 -3.85
C LEU A 38 6.48 1.13 -3.82
N ARG A 39 6.63 -0.10 -4.30
CA ARG A 39 5.54 -1.10 -4.25
C ARG A 39 5.14 -1.46 -2.82
N ASN A 40 6.09 -1.60 -1.92
CA ASN A 40 5.80 -1.90 -0.51
C ASN A 40 5.14 -0.70 0.18
N GLY A 41 5.62 0.52 -0.10
CA GLY A 41 5.01 1.75 0.41
C GLY A 41 3.59 1.95 -0.09
N LEU A 42 3.33 1.69 -1.39
CA LEU A 42 1.98 1.77 -1.96
C LEU A 42 1.02 0.78 -1.30
N ARG A 43 1.45 -0.46 -1.05
CA ARG A 43 0.63 -1.44 -0.32
C ARG A 43 0.28 -0.96 1.08
N HIS A 44 1.25 -0.40 1.79
CA HIS A 44 1.03 0.13 3.14
C HIS A 44 0.05 1.31 3.14
N VAL A 45 0.09 2.18 2.13
CA VAL A 45 -0.87 3.28 1.98
C VAL A 45 -2.27 2.75 1.65
N ASP A 46 -2.37 1.74 0.79
CA ASP A 46 -3.64 1.15 0.38
C ASP A 46 -4.36 0.47 1.55
N ASP A 47 -3.63 -0.31 2.36
CA ASP A 47 -4.18 -0.97 3.56
C ASP A 47 -4.73 0.03 4.57
N ASN A 48 -3.98 1.12 4.82
CA ASN A 48 -4.39 2.18 5.74
C ASN A 48 -5.58 2.98 5.21
N TYR A 49 -5.64 3.21 3.89
CA TYR A 49 -6.74 3.91 3.24
C TYR A 49 -8.03 3.09 3.36
N ALA A 50 -7.99 1.80 3.00
CA ALA A 50 -9.13 0.90 3.10
C ALA A 50 -9.65 0.80 4.54
N ALA A 51 -8.77 0.62 5.52
CA ALA A 51 -9.14 0.56 6.93
C ALA A 51 -9.82 1.85 7.41
N THR A 52 -9.31 3.02 6.99
CA THR A 52 -9.88 4.32 7.37
C THR A 52 -11.29 4.49 6.80
N TRP A 53 -11.51 4.15 5.53
CA TRP A 53 -12.83 4.24 4.91
C TRP A 53 -13.84 3.28 5.53
N VAL A 54 -13.45 2.06 5.84
CA VAL A 54 -14.30 1.08 6.52
C VAL A 54 -14.71 1.59 7.91
N MET A 55 -13.77 2.17 8.65
CA MET A 55 -14.05 2.75 9.98
C MET A 55 -15.05 3.91 9.88
N LEU A 56 -14.84 4.85 8.95
CA LEU A 56 -15.75 5.96 8.72
C LEU A 56 -17.14 5.50 8.29
N ALA A 57 -17.23 4.53 7.38
CA ALA A 57 -18.51 3.97 6.93
C ALA A 57 -19.26 3.28 8.09
N THR A 58 -18.54 2.60 8.97
CA THR A 58 -19.11 1.94 10.16
C THR A 58 -19.65 2.98 11.15
N ILE A 59 -18.89 4.03 11.43
CA ILE A 59 -19.32 5.13 12.32
C ILE A 59 -20.54 5.84 11.73
N ALA A 60 -20.52 6.17 10.44
CA ALA A 60 -21.65 6.81 9.76
C ALA A 60 -22.91 5.93 9.81
N SER A 61 -22.77 4.62 9.59
CA SER A 61 -23.88 3.67 9.66
C SER A 61 -24.44 3.56 11.08
N ALA A 62 -23.57 3.49 12.10
CA ALA A 62 -23.98 3.46 13.50
C ALA A 62 -24.72 4.75 13.90
N LEU A 63 -24.25 5.92 13.47
CA LEU A 63 -24.91 7.20 13.70
C LEU A 63 -26.28 7.26 13.02
N LEU A 64 -26.38 6.82 11.76
CA LEU A 64 -27.64 6.73 11.04
C LEU A 64 -28.64 5.79 11.72
N LEU A 65 -28.18 4.60 12.15
CA LEU A 65 -29.01 3.65 12.90
C LEU A 65 -29.48 4.25 14.23
N THR A 66 -28.59 4.95 14.94
CA THR A 66 -28.93 5.60 16.21
C THR A 66 -29.96 6.72 16.01
N LEU A 67 -29.86 7.49 14.92
CA LEU A 67 -30.85 8.52 14.57
C LEU A 67 -32.20 7.91 14.18
N LEU A 68 -32.20 6.84 13.38
CA LEU A 68 -33.42 6.16 12.94
C LEU A 68 -34.13 5.46 14.11
N LEU A 69 -33.38 4.79 14.98
CA LEU A 69 -33.94 4.07 16.14
C LEU A 69 -34.26 5.02 17.29
N GLY A 70 -33.40 6.02 17.56
CA GLY A 70 -33.57 7.01 18.63
C GLY A 70 -34.60 8.10 18.32
N GLY A 71 -34.82 8.42 17.05
CA GLY A 71 -35.90 9.31 16.61
C GLY A 71 -37.31 8.70 16.73
N GLY A 72 -37.41 7.39 16.98
CA GLY A 72 -38.68 6.66 17.16
C GLY A 72 -39.13 6.47 18.61
N ILE A 73 -38.32 6.84 19.61
CA ILE A 73 -38.59 6.53 21.04
C ILE A 73 -39.12 7.74 21.84
N SER A 74 -39.63 8.77 21.17
CA SER A 74 -40.20 9.95 21.86
C SER A 74 -41.64 10.27 21.43
N GLN A 75 -42.48 9.27 21.18
CA GLN A 75 -43.93 9.49 21.02
C GLN A 75 -44.87 8.47 21.70
N ASN A 76 -44.37 7.38 22.31
CA ASN A 76 -45.25 6.38 22.92
C ASN A 76 -44.89 6.11 24.38
N GLY A 77 -45.53 6.87 25.29
CA GLY A 77 -45.81 6.41 26.65
C GLY A 77 -44.94 6.98 27.78
N LEU A 78 -45.35 8.13 28.31
CA LEU A 78 -45.36 8.34 29.76
C LEU A 78 -46.77 8.77 30.16
N VAL A 79 -47.45 7.85 30.84
CA VAL A 79 -48.53 8.14 31.80
C VAL A 79 -47.93 8.89 32.98
#